data_AF-A0A833L7M9-F1
#
_entry.id   AF-A0A833L7M9-F1
#
_cell.length_a   1.000
_cell.length_b   1.000
_cell.length_c   1.000
_cell.angle_alpha   90.00
_cell.angle_beta   90.00
_cell.angle_gamma   90.00
#
_symmetry.space_group_name_H-M   'P 1'
#
loop_
_entity.id
_entity.type
_entity.pdbx_description
1 polymer ?
#
loop_
_entity_poly.entity_id
_entity_poly.type
_entity_poly.pdbx_seq_one_letter_code
_entity_poly.pdbx_strand_id
1 'polypeptide(L)'
;MIRHLPGRSQRGQALGDATGGNEDRMTDGTGGRNAAKLDEASVLARFVPDTSDAVGHVAYALHRGALMAFRQEFHARHARSPDAVEEEAFLVGEVSDARIAAYRTSASGIVMPAAASGTPKRKARWPWFGMWIDAPMAPSGQPEAINWRGLFTRLIVLLLAVITTAILLRVLFVKS
;
A
#
# COMPACT_ATOMS: atom_id res chain seq x y z
N MET A 1 18.44 72.13 8.89
CA MET A 1 19.04 72.53 10.18
C MET A 1 19.97 71.41 10.61
N ILE A 2 21.26 71.67 10.52
CA ILE A 2 22.37 70.70 10.59
C ILE A 2 22.76 70.51 12.06
N ARG A 3 22.93 69.26 12.52
CA ARG A 3 23.81 68.94 13.66
C ARG A 3 24.64 67.71 13.33
N HIS A 4 25.82 68.00 12.80
CA HIS A 4 26.99 67.14 12.84
C HIS A 4 27.49 67.02 14.28
N LEU A 5 27.87 65.82 14.71
CA LEU A 5 28.77 65.61 15.86
C LEU A 5 30.07 64.93 15.37
N PRO A 6 31.23 65.29 15.96
CA PRO A 6 32.56 64.84 15.54
C PRO A 6 33.03 63.58 16.28
N GLY A 7 34.04 62.91 15.72
CA GLY A 7 34.54 61.60 16.15
C GLY A 7 35.75 61.58 17.09
N ARG A 8 36.23 60.35 17.35
CA ARG A 8 37.57 59.85 17.75
C ARG A 8 37.36 58.44 18.33
N SER A 9 37.87 57.36 17.74
CA SER A 9 39.26 56.89 17.63
C SER A 9 39.91 56.52 18.97
N GLN A 10 39.89 55.21 19.29
CA GLN A 10 40.96 54.41 19.93
C GLN A 10 40.71 52.95 19.45
N ARG A 11 41.52 52.29 18.61
CA ARG A 11 42.93 51.84 18.76
C ARG A 11 43.17 51.12 20.10
N GLY A 12 42.85 49.83 20.11
CA GLY A 12 43.39 48.83 21.03
C GLY A 12 43.77 47.59 20.23
N GLN A 13 45.05 47.52 19.85
CA GLN A 13 45.71 46.32 19.33
C GLN A 13 46.03 45.37 20.50
N ALA A 14 45.63 44.11 20.36
CA ALA A 14 46.29 42.94 20.94
C ALA A 14 45.97 41.81 19.95
N LEU A 15 46.82 41.52 18.97
CA LEU A 15 48.08 40.78 19.05
C LEU A 15 47.92 39.45 19.80
N GLY A 16 47.47 38.45 19.05
CA GLY A 16 47.55 37.03 19.36
C GLY A 16 47.75 36.30 18.05
N ASP A 17 49.02 36.18 17.65
CA ASP A 17 49.43 35.47 16.44
C ASP A 17 49.37 33.96 16.67
N ALA A 18 48.75 33.30 15.68
CA ALA A 18 49.02 31.99 15.11
C ALA A 18 49.74 30.92 15.95
N THR A 19 49.10 29.75 16.08
CA THR A 19 49.67 28.48 15.59
C THR A 19 48.56 27.42 15.44
N GLY A 20 48.46 26.81 14.25
CA GLY A 20 48.14 25.38 14.15
C GLY A 20 46.74 24.98 13.68
N GLY A 21 46.59 24.93 12.35
CA GLY A 21 46.00 23.80 11.60
C GLY A 21 44.84 23.02 12.23
N ASN A 22 43.64 23.25 11.70
CA ASN A 22 42.81 22.14 11.27
C ASN A 22 41.95 22.60 10.08
N GLU A 23 42.54 22.45 8.91
CA GLU A 23 41.84 22.39 7.63
C GLU A 23 40.79 21.25 7.68
N ASP A 24 39.75 21.37 6.86
CA ASP A 24 38.72 20.34 6.66
C ASP A 24 37.74 20.05 7.81
N ARG A 25 37.23 21.09 8.47
CA ARG A 25 35.80 21.05 8.84
C ARG A 25 34.98 21.45 7.62
N MET A 26 34.90 20.50 6.70
CA MET A 26 33.84 20.41 5.70
C MET A 26 32.54 20.65 6.48
N THR A 27 32.00 21.85 6.32
CA THR A 27 30.66 22.19 6.75
C THR A 27 29.75 21.26 5.97
N ASP A 28 29.49 20.08 6.56
CA ASP A 28 28.44 19.20 6.12
C ASP A 28 27.19 20.07 6.11
N GLY A 29 26.80 20.46 4.90
CA GLY A 29 25.56 21.11 4.59
C GLY A 29 24.40 20.15 4.80
N THR A 30 24.32 19.49 5.95
CA THR A 30 23.13 18.87 6.51
C THR A 30 22.15 19.95 7.02
N GLY A 31 22.08 21.08 6.31
CA GLY A 31 20.86 21.85 6.12
C GLY A 31 19.90 21.16 5.12
N GLY A 32 20.03 19.84 4.97
CA GLY A 32 19.05 18.98 4.32
C GLY A 32 17.80 18.95 5.17
N ARG A 33 16.95 19.95 4.96
CA ARG A 33 15.51 19.93 5.18
C ARG A 33 15.04 18.57 5.68
N ASN A 34 14.85 18.45 6.99
CA ASN A 34 13.80 17.62 7.54
C ASN A 34 12.48 18.13 6.93
N ALA A 35 12.24 17.85 5.65
CA ALA A 35 10.90 17.83 5.10
C ALA A 35 10.14 16.96 6.07
N ALA A 36 9.20 17.58 6.77
CA ALA A 36 8.58 17.05 7.96
C ALA A 36 7.86 15.76 7.57
N LYS A 37 8.59 14.65 7.64
CA LYS A 37 8.08 13.31 7.42
C LYS A 37 6.83 13.22 8.29
N LEU A 38 5.66 13.15 7.65
CA LEU A 38 4.38 13.06 8.33
C LEU A 38 4.54 12.03 9.45
N ASP A 39 4.47 12.52 10.69
CA ASP A 39 4.79 11.71 11.85
C ASP A 39 3.79 10.55 11.91
N GLU A 40 4.29 9.33 11.94
CA GLU A 40 3.49 8.12 11.86
C GLU A 40 2.48 8.06 13.01
N ALA A 41 2.86 8.56 14.20
CA ALA A 41 1.98 8.65 15.34
C ALA A 41 0.83 9.65 15.10
N SER A 42 1.13 10.79 14.48
CA SER A 42 0.10 11.77 14.08
C SER A 42 -0.88 11.20 13.06
N VAL A 43 -0.41 10.41 12.09
CA VAL A 43 -1.29 9.75 11.11
C VAL A 43 -2.16 8.71 11.81
N LEU A 44 -1.58 7.86 12.65
CA LEU A 44 -2.33 6.86 13.41
C LEU A 44 -3.44 7.49 14.25
N ALA A 45 -3.14 8.57 14.96
CA ALA A 45 -4.12 9.29 15.79
C ALA A 45 -5.32 9.84 14.99
N ARG A 46 -5.14 10.15 13.69
CA ARG A 46 -6.25 10.55 12.81
C ARG A 46 -7.16 9.38 12.44
N PHE A 47 -6.63 8.17 12.34
CA PHE A 47 -7.41 6.97 12.08
C PHE A 47 -8.04 6.40 13.35
N VAL A 48 -7.37 6.51 14.49
CA VAL A 48 -7.71 5.87 15.76
C VAL A 48 -7.86 6.95 16.85
N PRO A 49 -9.04 7.55 17.00
CA PRO A 49 -9.29 8.55 18.05
C PRO A 49 -9.32 7.94 19.46
N ASP A 50 -9.63 6.65 19.58
CA ASP A 50 -9.64 5.89 20.83
C ASP A 50 -8.97 4.53 20.62
N THR A 51 -8.18 4.10 21.59
CA THR A 51 -7.52 2.79 21.65
C THR A 51 -8.46 1.61 21.46
N SER A 52 -9.73 1.73 21.86
CA SER A 52 -10.76 0.69 21.70
C SER A 52 -11.41 0.66 20.31
N ASP A 53 -11.09 1.61 19.42
CA ASP A 53 -11.66 1.73 18.08
C ASP A 53 -11.06 0.69 17.11
N ALA A 54 -11.59 -0.54 17.18
CA ALA A 54 -11.17 -1.64 16.30
C ALA A 54 -11.32 -1.30 14.80
N VAL A 55 -12.34 -0.53 14.43
CA VAL A 55 -12.54 -0.08 13.03
C VAL A 55 -11.43 0.87 12.62
N GLY A 56 -11.05 1.80 13.49
CA GLY A 56 -9.93 2.70 13.27
C GLY A 56 -8.61 1.96 13.04
N HIS A 57 -8.32 0.96 13.87
CA HIS A 57 -7.09 0.15 13.73
C HIS A 57 -7.04 -0.60 12.40
N VAL A 58 -8.16 -1.22 12.00
CA VAL A 58 -8.24 -1.91 10.71
C VAL A 58 -8.15 -0.91 9.54
N ALA A 59 -8.78 0.26 9.65
CA ALA A 59 -8.67 1.31 8.65
C ALA A 59 -7.22 1.80 8.48
N TYR A 60 -6.49 1.96 9.58
CA TYR A 60 -5.06 2.28 9.54
C TYR A 60 -4.23 1.17 8.88
N ALA A 61 -4.52 -0.11 9.19
CA ALA A 61 -3.86 -1.24 8.53
C ALA A 61 -4.10 -1.26 7.01
N LEU A 62 -5.32 -0.94 6.56
CA LEU A 62 -5.64 -0.81 5.13
C LEU A 62 -4.85 0.33 4.47
N HIS A 63 -4.75 1.49 5.13
CA HIS A 63 -3.93 2.60 4.67
C HIS A 63 -2.45 2.19 4.51
N ARG A 64 -1.90 1.44 5.47
CA ARG A 64 -0.53 0.88 5.38
C ARG A 64 -0.37 -0.10 4.22
N GLY A 65 -1.37 -0.92 3.96
CA GLY A 65 -1.42 -1.78 2.79
C GLY A 65 -1.38 -0.99 1.48
N ALA A 66 -2.12 0.12 1.39
CA ALA A 66 -2.13 0.99 0.23
C ALA A 66 -0.74 1.62 -0.03
N LEU A 67 -0.03 2.06 1.02
CA LEU A 67 1.34 2.56 0.90
C LEU A 67 2.31 1.50 0.37
N MET A 68 2.20 0.25 0.84
CA MET A 68 3.02 -0.85 0.32
C MET A 68 2.71 -1.14 -1.15
N ALA A 69 1.43 -1.15 -1.52
CA ALA A 69 1.00 -1.34 -2.90
C ALA A 69 1.52 -0.21 -3.81
N PHE A 70 1.47 1.04 -3.35
CA PHE A 70 2.05 2.18 -4.06
C PHE A 70 3.54 1.97 -4.32
N ARG A 71 4.33 1.61 -3.29
CA ARG A 71 5.78 1.37 -3.45
C ARG A 71 6.07 0.25 -4.46
N GLN A 72 5.31 -0.84 -4.41
CA GLN A 72 5.47 -1.96 -5.32
C GLN A 72 5.15 -1.56 -6.77
N GLU A 73 4.03 -0.88 -6.97
CA GLU A 73 3.60 -0.40 -8.29
C GLU A 73 4.58 0.63 -8.86
N PHE A 74 5.06 1.55 -8.02
CA PHE A 74 6.05 2.55 -8.39
C PHE A 74 7.34 1.88 -8.86
N HIS A 75 7.84 0.91 -8.09
CA HIS A 75 9.02 0.13 -8.47
C HIS A 75 8.82 -0.64 -9.77
N ALA A 76 7.66 -1.26 -9.96
CA ALA A 76 7.35 -1.98 -11.19
C ALA A 76 7.37 -1.06 -12.44
N ARG A 77 6.94 0.19 -12.31
CA ARG A 77 6.88 1.15 -13.42
C ARG A 77 8.20 1.87 -13.70
N HIS A 78 8.94 2.22 -12.65
CA HIS A 78 10.10 3.11 -12.74
C HIS A 78 11.44 2.42 -12.47
N ALA A 79 11.42 1.12 -12.12
CA ALA A 79 12.60 0.33 -11.74
C ALA A 79 13.46 0.98 -10.65
N ARG A 80 12.83 1.79 -9.78
CA ARG A 80 13.44 2.44 -8.61
C ARG A 80 12.42 2.56 -7.49
N SER A 81 12.88 2.76 -6.27
CA SER A 81 11.99 3.12 -5.15
C SER A 81 11.52 4.57 -5.28
N PRO A 82 10.32 4.91 -4.78
CA PRO A 82 9.91 6.31 -4.67
C PRO A 82 10.84 7.06 -3.71
N ASP A 83 11.08 8.34 -3.99
CA ASP A 83 11.80 9.22 -3.09
C ASP A 83 10.88 9.75 -1.96
N ALA A 84 11.46 10.49 -1.02
CA ALA A 84 10.72 11.01 0.13
C ALA A 84 9.59 11.98 -0.27
N VAL A 85 9.77 12.75 -1.35
CA VAL A 85 8.79 13.74 -1.80
C VAL A 85 7.61 13.05 -2.48
N GLU A 86 7.89 12.01 -3.26
CA GLU A 86 6.89 11.17 -3.93
C GLU A 86 6.04 10.40 -2.91
N GLU A 87 6.67 9.83 -1.87
CA GLU A 87 5.94 9.20 -0.77
C GLU A 87 5.11 10.21 0.02
N GLU A 88 5.64 11.40 0.31
CA GLU A 88 4.90 12.44 1.02
C GLU A 88 3.68 12.91 0.22
N ALA A 89 3.84 13.13 -1.10
CA ALA A 89 2.73 13.49 -1.97
C ALA A 89 1.62 12.43 -1.97
N PHE A 90 1.99 11.14 -1.97
CA PHE A 90 1.03 10.05 -1.82
C PHE A 90 0.32 10.11 -0.45
N LEU A 91 1.08 10.26 0.64
CA LEU A 91 0.53 10.31 2.00
C LEU A 91 -0.43 11.49 2.20
N VAL A 92 -0.12 12.67 1.66
CA VAL A 92 -1.00 13.84 1.75
C VAL A 92 -2.37 13.56 1.12
N GLY A 93 -2.41 12.84 -0.01
CA GLY A 93 -3.65 12.41 -0.64
C GLY A 93 -4.42 11.39 0.22
N GLU A 94 -3.71 10.41 0.77
CA GLU A 94 -4.29 9.29 1.53
C GLU A 94 -4.78 9.67 2.94
N VAL A 95 -4.24 10.74 3.53
CA VAL A 95 -4.61 11.22 4.89
C VAL A 95 -5.72 12.29 4.84
N SER A 96 -6.32 12.53 3.67
CA SER A 96 -7.51 13.38 3.56
C SER A 96 -8.73 12.75 4.26
N ASP A 97 -9.61 13.58 4.83
CA ASP A 97 -10.76 13.09 5.61
C ASP A 97 -11.69 12.19 4.78
N ALA A 98 -11.83 12.47 3.48
CA ALA A 98 -12.58 11.64 2.55
C ALA A 98 -11.97 10.24 2.37
N ARG A 99 -10.64 10.14 2.27
CA ARG A 99 -9.94 8.84 2.16
C ARG A 99 -9.98 8.07 3.48
N ILE A 100 -9.78 8.75 4.60
CA ILE A 100 -9.94 8.15 5.94
C ILE A 100 -11.35 7.57 6.09
N ALA A 101 -12.40 8.31 5.71
CA ALA A 101 -13.77 7.82 5.76
C ALA A 101 -14.01 6.59 4.87
N ALA A 102 -13.40 6.54 3.69
CA ALA A 102 -13.46 5.38 2.80
C ALA A 102 -12.76 4.14 3.41
N TYR A 103 -11.60 4.32 4.02
CA TYR A 103 -10.92 3.24 4.74
C TYR A 103 -11.73 2.75 5.93
N ARG A 104 -12.33 3.65 6.72
CA ARG A 104 -13.20 3.28 7.83
C ARG A 104 -14.44 2.53 7.37
N THR A 105 -15.06 2.94 6.26
CA THR A 105 -16.21 2.23 5.68
C THR A 105 -15.84 0.80 5.26
N SER A 106 -14.67 0.65 4.61
CA SER A 106 -14.16 -0.67 4.22
C SER A 106 -13.81 -1.54 5.43
N ALA A 107 -13.18 -0.94 6.45
CA ALA A 107 -12.84 -1.59 7.71
C ALA A 107 -14.08 -2.05 8.48
N SER A 108 -15.14 -1.25 8.51
CA SER A 108 -16.42 -1.62 9.14
C SER A 108 -16.98 -2.91 8.56
N GLY A 109 -16.90 -3.11 7.24
CA GLY A 109 -17.35 -4.35 6.59
C GLY A 109 -16.50 -5.58 6.95
N ILE A 110 -15.25 -5.39 7.36
CA ILE A 110 -14.35 -6.46 7.81
C ILE A 110 -14.57 -6.79 9.28
N VAL A 111 -14.65 -5.77 10.15
CA VAL A 111 -14.79 -5.92 11.61
C VAL A 111 -16.18 -6.37 12.00
N MET A 112 -17.19 -5.78 11.38
CA MET A 112 -18.59 -6.16 11.52
C MET A 112 -19.02 -6.77 10.20
N PRO A 113 -18.67 -8.04 9.92
CA PRO A 113 -19.24 -8.72 8.78
C PRO A 113 -20.74 -8.76 9.05
N ALA A 114 -21.48 -7.86 8.43
CA ALA A 114 -22.92 -7.83 8.54
C ALA A 114 -23.38 -9.26 8.26
N ALA A 115 -24.01 -9.91 9.24
CA ALA A 115 -24.57 -11.23 9.08
C ALA A 115 -25.39 -11.17 7.79
N ALA A 116 -24.87 -11.83 6.74
CA ALA A 116 -25.20 -11.54 5.36
C ALA A 116 -26.71 -11.36 5.21
N SER A 117 -27.17 -10.10 5.15
CA SER A 117 -28.56 -9.81 4.85
C SER A 117 -28.77 -10.30 3.43
N GLY A 118 -29.61 -11.32 3.31
CA GLY A 118 -29.67 -12.24 2.18
C GLY A 118 -29.53 -11.53 0.84
N THR A 119 -28.48 -11.89 0.10
CA THR A 119 -28.36 -11.55 -1.31
C THR A 119 -29.64 -11.96 -2.03
N PRO A 120 -30.32 -11.06 -2.77
CA PRO A 120 -31.46 -11.48 -3.59
C PRO A 120 -30.95 -12.53 -4.59
N LYS A 121 -31.45 -13.77 -4.46
CA LYS A 121 -31.15 -14.87 -5.37
C LYS A 121 -31.59 -14.49 -6.79
N ARG A 122 -30.69 -13.91 -7.58
CA ARG A 122 -30.95 -13.65 -8.99
C ARG A 122 -30.73 -14.95 -9.74
N LYS A 123 -31.83 -15.54 -10.21
CA LYS A 123 -31.80 -16.72 -11.07
C LYS A 123 -31.23 -16.32 -12.43
N ALA A 124 -30.06 -16.86 -12.80
CA ALA A 124 -29.50 -16.66 -14.13
C ALA A 124 -30.01 -17.76 -15.08
N ARG A 125 -30.44 -17.36 -16.28
CA ARG A 125 -30.97 -18.27 -17.30
C ARG A 125 -29.84 -18.67 -18.26
N TRP A 126 -29.51 -19.96 -18.32
CA TRP A 126 -28.59 -20.47 -19.33
C TRP A 126 -29.24 -20.42 -20.72
N PRO A 127 -28.56 -19.91 -21.76
CA PRO A 127 -29.18 -19.65 -23.06
C PRO A 127 -29.55 -20.89 -23.87
N TRP A 128 -29.03 -22.09 -23.54
CA TRP A 128 -29.20 -23.28 -24.38
C TRP A 128 -30.03 -24.40 -23.75
N PHE A 129 -30.17 -24.43 -22.42
CA PHE A 129 -30.82 -25.55 -21.71
C PHE A 129 -32.02 -25.16 -20.84
N GLY A 130 -32.36 -23.88 -20.70
CA GLY A 130 -33.58 -23.45 -19.98
C GLY A 130 -33.67 -23.84 -18.50
N MET A 131 -32.68 -24.55 -17.95
CA MET A 131 -32.59 -24.93 -16.54
C MET A 131 -32.11 -23.73 -15.71
N TRP A 132 -32.86 -23.47 -14.64
CA TRP A 132 -32.50 -22.48 -13.62
C TRP A 132 -31.49 -23.13 -12.68
N ILE A 133 -30.23 -22.74 -12.78
CA ILE A 133 -29.20 -23.16 -11.82
C ILE A 133 -28.98 -21.98 -10.89
N ASP A 134 -29.09 -22.23 -9.57
CA ASP A 134 -28.69 -21.26 -8.56
C ASP A 134 -27.18 -21.02 -8.73
N ALA A 135 -26.81 -19.84 -9.24
CA ALA A 135 -25.41 -19.46 -9.38
C ALA A 135 -24.85 -19.11 -7.99
N PRO A 136 -23.84 -19.84 -7.47
CA PRO A 136 -23.16 -19.41 -6.26
C PRO A 136 -22.38 -18.13 -6.56
N MET A 137 -22.72 -17.02 -5.90
CA MET A 137 -21.91 -15.81 -5.97
C MET A 137 -20.66 -15.95 -5.10
N ALA A 138 -19.51 -15.64 -5.68
CA ALA A 138 -18.31 -15.31 -4.92
C ALA A 138 -18.55 -14.01 -4.12
N PRO A 139 -17.97 -13.86 -2.93
CA PRO A 139 -18.27 -12.78 -1.97
C PRO A 139 -17.90 -11.36 -2.44
N SER A 140 -17.35 -11.18 -3.64
CA SER A 140 -16.80 -9.90 -4.12
C SER A 140 -17.74 -9.08 -5.00
N GLY A 141 -18.91 -9.59 -5.40
CA GLY A 141 -19.92 -8.82 -6.15
C GLY A 141 -19.48 -8.31 -7.53
N GLN A 142 -18.30 -8.68 -8.01
CA GLN A 142 -17.81 -8.37 -9.35
C GLN A 142 -17.91 -9.61 -10.26
N PRO A 143 -18.17 -9.44 -11.57
CA PRO A 143 -18.00 -10.51 -12.53
C PRO A 143 -16.51 -10.85 -12.59
N GLU A 144 -16.09 -11.84 -11.80
CA GLU A 144 -14.73 -12.35 -11.90
C GLU A 144 -14.57 -12.91 -13.33
N ALA A 145 -13.67 -12.31 -14.10
CA ALA A 145 -13.31 -12.83 -15.41
C ALA A 145 -12.91 -14.30 -15.23
N ILE A 146 -13.54 -15.19 -15.99
CA ILE A 146 -13.32 -16.64 -15.91
C ILE A 146 -11.81 -16.88 -15.84
N ASN A 147 -11.34 -17.44 -14.73
CA ASN A 147 -9.91 -17.71 -14.51
C ASN A 147 -9.50 -18.92 -15.37
N TRP A 148 -9.34 -18.68 -16.66
CA TRP A 148 -9.01 -19.67 -17.68
C TRP A 148 -7.73 -20.43 -17.32
N ARG A 149 -6.76 -19.75 -16.71
CA ARG A 149 -5.51 -20.39 -16.25
C ARG A 149 -5.79 -21.51 -15.26
N GLY A 150 -6.61 -21.26 -14.23
CA GLY A 150 -6.96 -22.28 -13.24
C GLY A 150 -7.78 -23.43 -13.82
N LEU A 151 -8.69 -23.13 -14.76
CA LEU A 151 -9.48 -24.15 -15.46
C LEU A 151 -8.58 -25.06 -16.31
N PHE A 152 -7.66 -24.49 -17.09
CA PHE A 152 -6.72 -25.24 -17.93
C PHE A 152 -5.82 -26.15 -17.12
N THR A 153 -5.29 -25.68 -15.99
CA THR A 153 -4.47 -26.52 -15.10
C THR A 153 -5.25 -27.74 -14.61
N ARG A 154 -6.51 -27.54 -14.18
CA ARG A 154 -7.37 -28.65 -13.73
C ARG A 154 -7.68 -29.64 -14.86
N LEU A 155 -7.94 -29.14 -16.07
CA LEU A 155 -8.17 -30.00 -17.24
C LEU A 155 -6.93 -30.82 -17.61
N ILE A 156 -5.74 -30.23 -17.58
CA ILE A 156 -4.48 -30.95 -17.85
C ILE A 156 -4.25 -32.04 -16.80
N VAL A 157 -4.47 -31.74 -15.52
CA VAL A 157 -4.33 -32.72 -14.43
C VAL A 157 -5.31 -33.89 -14.61
N LEU A 158 -6.56 -33.60 -14.95
CA LEU A 158 -7.55 -34.64 -15.23
C LEU A 158 -7.17 -35.50 -16.44
N LEU A 159 -6.70 -34.87 -17.52
CA LEU A 159 -6.25 -35.59 -18.72
C LEU A 159 -5.06 -36.51 -18.40
N LEU A 160 -4.08 -36.01 -17.64
CA LEU A 160 -2.94 -36.82 -17.19
C LEU A 160 -3.38 -38.01 -16.34
N ALA A 161 -4.34 -37.81 -15.42
CA ALA A 161 -4.89 -38.88 -14.59
C ALA A 161 -5.57 -39.97 -15.44
N VAL A 162 -6.33 -39.58 -16.47
CA VAL A 162 -6.97 -40.53 -17.39
C VAL A 162 -5.93 -41.30 -18.20
N ILE A 163 -4.93 -40.62 -18.76
CA ILE A 163 -3.86 -41.25 -19.55
C ILE A 163 -3.07 -42.25 -18.70
N THR A 164 -2.66 -41.85 -17.50
CA THR A 164 -1.92 -42.75 -16.59
C THR A 164 -2.76 -43.97 -16.22
N THR A 165 -4.04 -43.79 -15.92
CA THR A 165 -4.95 -44.90 -15.62
C THR A 165 -5.08 -45.86 -16.82
N ALA A 166 -5.22 -45.33 -18.04
CA ALA A 166 -5.32 -46.14 -19.26
C ALA A 166 -4.03 -46.93 -19.54
N ILE A 167 -2.86 -46.33 -19.32
CA ILE A 167 -1.56 -47.01 -19.47
C ILE A 167 -1.43 -48.13 -18.44
N LEU A 168 -1.79 -47.87 -17.18
CA LEU A 168 -1.75 -48.87 -16.11
C LEU A 168 -2.63 -50.08 -16.44
N LEU A 169 -3.87 -49.84 -16.89
CA LEU A 169 -4.76 -50.90 -17.34
C LEU A 169 -4.13 -51.69 -18.50
N ARG A 170 -3.58 -51.00 -19.52
CA ARG A 170 -2.94 -51.67 -20.65
C ARG A 170 -1.76 -52.55 -20.23
N VAL A 171 -0.92 -52.08 -19.31
CA VAL A 171 0.23 -52.86 -18.81
C VAL A 171 -0.23 -54.08 -18.00
N LEU A 172 -1.28 -53.93 -17.19
CA LEU A 172 -1.85 -55.04 -16.41
C LEU A 172 -2.43 -56.12 -17.32
N PHE A 173 -3.22 -55.74 -18.33
CA PHE A 173 -3.87 -56.68 -19.26
C PHE A 173 -2.92 -57.32 -20.28
N VAL A 174 -1.76 -56.73 -20.57
CA VAL A 174 -0.76 -57.33 -21.48
C VAL A 174 0.17 -58.33 -20.76
N LYS A 175 0.26 -58.25 -19.43
CA LYS A 175 1.10 -59.16 -18.61
C LYS A 175 0.33 -60.30 -17.95
N SER A 176 -1.00 -60.33 -18.09
CA SER A 176 -1.85 -61.46 -17.67
C SER A 176 -2.12 -62.39 -18.85
#